data_AF-A0A2R6RIQ7-F1
#
_entry.id   AF-A0A2R6RIQ7-F1
#
_cell.length_a   1.000
_cell.length_b   1.000
_cell.length_c   1.000
_cell.angle_alpha   90.00
_cell.angle_beta   90.00
_cell.angle_gamma   90.00
#
_symmetry.space_group_name_H-M   'P 1'
#
loop_
_entity.id
_entity.type
_entity.pdbx_description
1 polymer ?
#
loop_
_entity_poly.entity_id
_entity_poly.type
_entity_poly.pdbx_seq_one_letter_code
_entity_poly.pdbx_strand_id
1 'polypeptide(L)'
;MGLVPGMLMEDIKLDRVFIGSCTNSRIEDLRSVAKIILAAGSDAKVANGIVALVVPGSGLVIMKQHAEAEGLDKVFERAGFQWREAGCSMCMGLNSDRANAEERCASTSNRNFEGRQGPGSRTHLVSSAMAAAAALMGKLTDVRTFAKSDISPPIAISSGLDHVFAASQHFPPTHWHTDITSQDAVVLPTARQPENIEISTTITSPRTKVTVLKGIAAPIHRDNIDTDVIIPVRFCKAFKGKGQSVGLFDPLRRDPRTGQSTGFVLDRPPYTNAKIIVCTGVNFGCGSSREQAVWSL
;
A
#
# COMPACT_ATOMS: atom_id res chain seq x y z
N MET A 1 -4.21 5.75 18.17
CA MET A 1 -4.69 6.81 17.26
C MET A 1 -4.31 8.24 17.70
N GLY A 2 -4.10 8.53 18.98
CA GLY A 2 -3.68 9.87 19.43
C GLY A 2 -4.73 10.94 19.10
N LEU A 3 -6.01 10.60 19.30
CA LEU A 3 -7.16 11.47 19.12
C LEU A 3 -7.82 11.68 20.47
N VAL A 4 -8.36 12.88 20.69
CA VAL A 4 -9.10 13.24 21.91
C VAL A 4 -10.59 13.25 21.59
N PRO A 5 -11.47 12.78 22.49
CA PRO A 5 -12.92 12.88 22.29
C PRO A 5 -13.35 14.31 21.96
N GLY A 6 -14.20 14.48 20.94
CA GLY A 6 -14.67 15.78 20.48
C GLY A 6 -13.71 16.53 19.53
N MET A 7 -12.52 16.00 19.24
CA MET A 7 -11.63 16.58 18.24
C MET A 7 -12.27 16.53 16.85
N LEU A 8 -12.32 17.68 16.16
CA LEU A 8 -12.84 17.74 14.80
C LEU A 8 -11.87 17.03 13.84
N MET A 9 -12.43 16.36 12.83
CA MET A 9 -11.60 15.72 11.80
C MET A 9 -10.69 16.74 11.11
N GLU A 10 -11.16 17.98 10.95
CA GLU A 10 -10.42 19.07 10.31
C GLU A 10 -9.24 19.61 11.14
N ASP A 11 -9.12 19.24 12.42
CA ASP A 11 -8.00 19.62 13.28
C ASP A 11 -6.87 18.59 13.24
N ILE A 12 -7.09 17.47 12.57
CA ILE A 12 -6.14 16.37 12.48
C ILE A 12 -5.05 16.72 11.48
N LYS A 13 -3.89 17.14 12.00
CA LYS A 13 -2.67 17.38 11.21
C LYS A 13 -2.12 16.08 10.63
N LEU A 14 -1.59 16.18 9.41
CA LEU A 14 -0.98 15.10 8.66
C LEU A 14 0.50 15.35 8.47
N ASP A 15 1.27 14.26 8.41
CA ASP A 15 2.69 14.28 8.10
C ASP A 15 2.95 13.76 6.67
N ARG A 16 2.10 12.83 6.22
CA ARG A 16 2.21 12.23 4.89
C ARG A 16 0.89 12.11 4.18
N VAL A 17 0.94 12.18 2.86
CA VAL A 17 -0.17 11.84 1.99
C VAL A 17 0.27 10.82 0.96
N PHE A 18 -0.53 9.77 0.78
CA PHE A 18 -0.30 8.72 -0.20
C PHE A 18 -1.46 8.63 -1.17
N ILE A 19 -1.15 8.80 -2.45
CA ILE A 19 -2.09 8.66 -3.54
C ILE A 19 -1.59 7.50 -4.41
N GLY A 20 -2.37 6.43 -4.49
CA GLY A 20 -2.25 5.39 -5.50
C GLY A 20 -2.00 3.96 -4.99
N SER A 21 -1.00 3.29 -5.59
CA SER A 21 -0.86 1.82 -5.70
C SER A 21 -2.00 1.18 -6.51
N CYS A 22 -2.33 -0.10 -6.35
CA CYS A 22 -3.28 -0.79 -7.22
C CYS A 22 -4.77 -0.41 -7.03
N THR A 23 -5.13 0.34 -5.99
CA THR A 23 -6.55 0.56 -5.63
C THR A 23 -7.13 1.85 -6.21
N ASN A 24 -6.41 2.97 -6.08
CA ASN A 24 -6.93 4.32 -6.38
C ASN A 24 -5.90 5.17 -7.13
N SER A 25 -5.29 4.59 -8.17
CA SER A 25 -4.29 5.23 -9.01
C SER A 25 -4.65 5.18 -10.50
N ARG A 26 -5.91 4.90 -10.84
CA ARG A 26 -6.31 4.84 -12.24
C ARG A 26 -6.21 6.24 -12.85
N ILE A 27 -6.28 6.34 -14.18
CA ILE A 27 -6.15 7.64 -14.84
C ILE A 27 -7.22 8.63 -14.34
N GLU A 28 -8.43 8.16 -14.07
CA GLU A 28 -9.51 8.94 -13.46
C GLU A 28 -9.21 9.41 -12.04
N ASP A 29 -8.51 8.59 -11.24
CA ASP A 29 -8.09 8.96 -9.89
C ASP A 29 -7.04 10.07 -9.93
N LEU A 30 -6.06 9.96 -10.84
CA LEU A 30 -5.03 10.97 -11.04
C LEU A 30 -5.61 12.29 -11.57
N ARG A 31 -6.53 12.21 -12.54
CA ARG A 31 -7.28 13.39 -13.01
C ARG A 31 -8.08 14.04 -11.89
N SER A 32 -8.66 13.25 -10.97
CA SER A 32 -9.37 13.79 -9.81
C SER A 32 -8.44 14.58 -8.89
N VAL A 33 -7.23 14.07 -8.65
CA VAL A 33 -6.18 14.77 -7.87
C VAL A 33 -5.77 16.07 -8.56
N ALA A 34 -5.50 16.02 -9.87
CA ALA A 34 -5.10 17.19 -10.64
C ALA A 34 -6.19 18.28 -10.62
N LYS A 35 -7.47 17.90 -10.75
CA LYS A 35 -8.61 18.83 -10.64
C LYS A 35 -8.60 19.61 -9.32
N ILE A 36 -8.35 18.93 -8.19
CA ILE A 36 -8.29 19.58 -6.88
C ILE A 36 -7.09 20.54 -6.78
N ILE A 37 -5.92 20.11 -7.25
CA ILE A 37 -4.72 20.96 -7.28
C ILE A 37 -4.97 22.23 -8.09
N LEU A 38 -5.64 22.11 -9.24
CA LEU A 38 -5.92 23.25 -10.10
C LEU A 38 -7.04 24.14 -9.56
N ALA A 39 -8.06 23.56 -8.93
CA ALA A 39 -9.12 24.30 -8.25
C ALA A 39 -8.59 25.13 -7.09
N ALA A 40 -7.51 24.67 -6.43
CA ALA A 40 -6.82 25.41 -5.39
C ALA A 40 -6.02 26.63 -5.90
N GLY A 41 -5.85 26.78 -7.22
CA GLY A 41 -5.14 27.88 -7.87
C GLY A 41 -3.81 27.47 -8.49
N SER A 42 -3.25 28.34 -9.34
CA SER A 42 -1.97 28.13 -10.04
C SER A 42 -0.78 27.98 -9.10
N ASP A 43 -0.82 28.66 -7.94
CA ASP A 43 0.24 28.70 -6.94
C ASP A 43 0.06 27.65 -5.82
N ALA A 44 -0.92 26.75 -5.98
CA ALA A 44 -1.20 25.72 -4.98
C ALA A 44 0.01 24.79 -4.81
N LYS A 45 0.45 24.62 -3.57
CA LYS A 45 1.55 23.73 -3.18
C LYS A 45 1.16 22.89 -1.98
N VAL A 46 1.79 21.72 -1.88
CA VAL A 46 1.73 20.86 -0.69
C VAL A 46 2.16 21.67 0.53
N ALA A 47 1.42 21.52 1.63
CA ALA A 47 1.67 22.23 2.87
C ALA A 47 3.08 21.94 3.43
N ASN A 48 3.67 22.94 4.08
CA ASN A 48 4.99 22.81 4.68
C ASN A 48 5.05 21.65 5.69
N GLY A 49 6.04 20.77 5.51
CA GLY A 49 6.25 19.61 6.37
C GLY A 49 5.48 18.35 5.95
N ILE A 50 4.63 18.40 4.92
CA ILE A 50 3.96 17.22 4.37
C ILE A 50 4.81 16.55 3.30
N VAL A 51 4.96 15.22 3.41
CA VAL A 51 5.45 14.38 2.32
C VAL A 51 4.27 13.81 1.55
N ALA A 52 4.01 14.34 0.36
CA ALA A 52 2.95 13.86 -0.51
C ALA A 52 3.51 12.99 -1.64
N LEU A 53 3.08 11.73 -1.72
CA LEU A 53 3.53 10.74 -2.70
C LEU A 53 2.39 10.42 -3.66
N VAL A 54 2.69 10.37 -4.96
CA VAL A 54 1.77 9.88 -6.00
C VAL A 54 2.42 8.70 -6.69
N VAL A 55 1.80 7.53 -6.56
CA VAL A 55 2.31 6.24 -7.05
C VAL A 55 1.31 5.64 -8.05
N PRO A 56 1.63 5.60 -9.34
CA PRO A 56 0.78 4.93 -10.33
C PRO A 56 0.68 3.43 -10.06
N GLY A 57 -0.46 2.82 -10.38
CA GLY A 57 -0.79 1.45 -9.96
C GLY A 57 -0.31 0.36 -10.90
N SER A 58 0.06 0.73 -12.13
CA SER A 58 0.65 -0.18 -13.12
C SER A 58 1.91 0.42 -13.71
N GLY A 59 2.97 -0.39 -13.74
CA GLY A 59 4.25 -0.10 -14.36
C GLY A 59 4.33 -0.54 -15.81
N LEU A 60 3.23 -1.02 -16.41
CA LEU A 60 3.13 -1.01 -17.86
C LEU A 60 3.14 0.47 -18.26
N VAL A 61 4.35 0.95 -18.54
CA VAL A 61 4.78 2.07 -19.36
C VAL A 61 3.62 3.00 -19.78
N ILE A 62 2.61 2.45 -20.43
CA ILE A 62 1.26 2.98 -20.69
C ILE A 62 0.67 3.89 -19.58
N MET A 63 0.28 3.43 -18.38
CA MET A 63 -0.53 4.30 -17.47
C MET A 63 0.23 5.55 -16.99
N LYS A 64 1.52 5.37 -16.69
CA LYS A 64 2.43 6.46 -16.33
C LYS A 64 2.64 7.40 -17.52
N GLN A 65 2.89 6.86 -18.71
CA GLN A 65 3.01 7.63 -19.95
C GLN A 65 1.73 8.36 -20.34
N HIS A 66 0.54 7.78 -20.13
CA HIS A 66 -0.74 8.43 -20.38
C HIS A 66 -0.91 9.63 -19.44
N ALA A 67 -0.58 9.47 -18.16
CA ALA A 67 -0.59 10.57 -17.20
C ALA A 67 0.44 11.66 -17.57
N GLU A 68 1.63 11.29 -18.04
CA GLU A 68 2.68 12.21 -18.50
C GLU A 68 2.31 12.91 -19.82
N ALA A 69 1.66 12.22 -20.75
CA ALA A 69 1.16 12.78 -22.00
C ALA A 69 0.02 13.78 -21.76
N GLU A 70 -0.82 13.55 -20.75
CA GLU A 70 -1.80 14.52 -20.27
C GLU A 70 -1.18 15.68 -19.46
N GLY A 71 0.10 15.60 -19.13
CA GLY A 71 0.81 16.58 -18.30
C GLY A 71 0.42 16.55 -16.82
N LEU A 72 -0.17 15.45 -16.34
CA LEU A 72 -0.57 15.29 -14.93
C LEU A 72 0.64 15.24 -14.01
N ASP A 73 1.73 14.61 -14.44
CA ASP A 73 3.02 14.58 -13.75
C ASP A 73 3.51 16.01 -13.45
N LYS A 74 3.43 16.91 -14.43
CA LYS A 74 3.84 18.31 -14.30
C LYS A 74 2.94 19.08 -13.33
N VAL A 75 1.64 18.79 -13.29
CA VAL A 75 0.72 19.36 -12.28
C VAL A 75 1.12 18.91 -10.87
N PHE A 76 1.46 17.63 -10.70
CA PHE A 76 1.88 17.06 -9.42
C PHE A 76 3.22 17.62 -8.96
N GLU A 77 4.24 17.62 -9.84
CA GLU A 77 5.57 18.16 -9.58
C GLU A 77 5.52 19.65 -9.23
N ARG A 78 4.74 20.44 -9.97
CA ARG A 78 4.53 21.88 -9.71
C ARG A 78 3.97 22.11 -8.30
N ALA A 79 2.98 21.31 -7.91
CA ALA A 79 2.38 21.40 -6.59
C ALA A 79 3.25 20.81 -5.47
N GLY A 80 4.39 20.18 -5.79
CA GLY A 80 5.29 19.60 -4.80
C GLY A 80 4.96 18.17 -4.38
N PHE A 81 4.11 17.47 -5.13
CA PHE A 81 3.90 16.03 -4.97
C PHE A 81 5.08 15.27 -5.58
N GLN A 82 5.50 14.19 -4.92
CA GLN A 82 6.56 13.33 -5.42
C GLN A 82 5.96 12.30 -6.38
N TRP A 83 6.21 12.47 -7.67
CA TRP A 83 5.87 11.50 -8.71
C TRP A 83 6.80 10.29 -8.62
N ARG A 84 6.26 9.11 -8.33
CA ARG A 84 7.02 7.87 -8.10
C ARG A 84 6.85 6.88 -9.24
N GLU A 85 7.72 5.87 -9.24
CA GLU A 85 7.56 4.69 -10.07
C GLU A 85 6.40 3.82 -9.60
N ALA A 86 5.80 3.10 -10.55
CA ALA A 86 4.67 2.26 -10.26
C ALA A 86 5.03 1.13 -9.29
N GLY A 87 4.19 0.90 -8.29
CA GLY A 87 4.42 -0.16 -7.34
C GLY A 87 3.53 -0.11 -6.11
N CYS A 88 3.82 -1.01 -5.17
CA CYS A 88 3.09 -1.07 -3.90
C CYS A 88 3.50 0.05 -2.94
N SER A 89 4.78 0.47 -2.95
CA SER A 89 5.30 1.62 -2.18
C SER A 89 4.74 1.64 -0.75
N MET A 90 4.19 2.77 -0.29
CA MET A 90 3.68 2.95 1.06
C MET A 90 2.37 2.18 1.34
N CYS A 91 1.65 1.66 0.35
CA CYS A 91 0.47 0.78 0.58
C CYS A 91 0.83 -0.47 1.40
N MET A 92 2.08 -0.93 1.30
CA MET A 92 2.65 -2.02 2.11
C MET A 92 3.87 -1.57 2.93
N GLY A 93 4.17 -0.27 3.02
CA GLY A 93 5.36 0.24 3.70
C GLY A 93 6.66 -0.36 3.17
N LEU A 94 6.75 -0.56 1.85
CA LEU A 94 7.93 -1.12 1.19
C LEU A 94 8.95 -0.03 0.88
N ASN A 95 10.22 -0.43 0.75
CA ASN A 95 11.35 0.44 0.41
C ASN A 95 11.49 1.62 1.39
N SER A 96 11.94 2.78 0.91
CA SER A 96 12.03 4.03 1.68
C SER A 96 10.67 4.71 1.88
N ASP A 97 9.62 4.28 1.17
CA ASP A 97 8.28 4.85 1.24
C ASP A 97 7.51 4.24 2.43
N ARG A 98 7.93 4.59 3.65
CA ARG A 98 7.35 4.10 4.91
C ARG A 98 7.09 5.26 5.85
N ALA A 99 5.94 5.24 6.53
CA ALA A 99 5.65 6.17 7.62
C ALA A 99 6.48 5.81 8.86
N ASN A 100 7.00 6.82 9.54
CA ASN A 100 7.68 6.64 10.83
C ASN A 100 6.67 6.43 11.96
N ALA A 101 7.16 6.08 13.14
CA ALA A 101 6.33 5.95 14.32
C ALA A 101 5.60 7.27 14.60
N GLU A 102 4.31 7.18 14.92
CA GLU A 102 3.41 8.30 15.23
C GLU A 102 3.06 9.24 14.08
N GLU A 103 3.76 9.16 12.95
CA GLU A 103 3.39 9.90 11.74
C GLU A 103 1.98 9.51 11.29
N ARG A 104 1.22 10.54 10.91
CA ARG A 104 -0.14 10.41 10.43
C ARG A 104 -0.18 10.53 8.92
N CYS A 105 -0.78 9.53 8.28
CA CYS A 105 -0.89 9.45 6.84
C CYS A 105 -2.36 9.47 6.39
N ALA A 106 -2.69 10.32 5.42
CA ALA A 106 -3.90 10.17 4.62
C ALA A 106 -3.56 9.33 3.37
N SER A 107 -4.21 8.19 3.20
CA SER A 107 -3.86 7.19 2.20
C SER A 107 -5.06 6.81 1.35
N THR A 108 -4.88 6.70 0.04
CA THR A 108 -5.87 6.13 -0.87
C THR A 108 -5.71 4.60 -1.02
N SER A 109 -5.05 3.94 -0.07
CA SER A 109 -5.03 2.47 -0.01
C SER A 109 -6.40 1.92 0.40
N ASN A 110 -6.63 0.63 0.20
CA ASN A 110 -7.82 -0.06 0.71
C ASN A 110 -7.66 -0.64 2.13
N ARG A 111 -6.50 -0.44 2.77
CA ARG A 111 -6.16 -1.06 4.05
C ARG A 111 -5.35 -0.12 4.92
N ASN A 112 -5.73 -0.02 6.19
CA ASN A 112 -5.07 0.75 7.25
C ASN A 112 -4.84 -0.07 8.53
N PHE A 113 -4.57 -1.37 8.40
CA PHE A 113 -4.17 -2.21 9.54
C PHE A 113 -2.98 -1.58 10.28
N GLU A 114 -2.95 -1.76 11.60
CA GLU A 114 -1.92 -1.18 12.46
C GLU A 114 -0.53 -1.63 11.99
N GLY A 115 0.37 -0.67 11.79
CA GLY A 115 1.74 -0.99 11.38
C GLY A 115 1.96 -1.27 9.89
N ARG A 116 0.90 -1.35 9.07
CA ARG A 116 1.00 -1.77 7.65
C ARG A 116 1.81 -0.82 6.78
N GLN A 117 1.60 0.49 6.92
CA GLN A 117 2.37 1.51 6.18
C GLN A 117 3.67 1.89 6.88
N GLY A 118 3.93 1.31 8.05
CA GLY A 118 5.06 1.61 8.92
C GLY A 118 4.74 1.30 10.39
N PRO A 119 5.68 0.77 11.18
CA PRO A 119 5.45 0.48 12.60
C PRO A 119 4.97 1.72 13.36
N GLY A 120 3.83 1.63 14.06
CA GLY A 120 3.28 2.75 14.83
C GLY A 120 2.71 3.90 13.99
N SER A 121 2.60 3.75 12.66
CA SER A 121 1.97 4.74 11.78
C SER A 121 0.45 4.82 12.00
N ARG A 122 -0.12 6.00 11.76
CA ARG A 122 -1.55 6.29 11.94
C ARG A 122 -2.17 6.61 10.58
N THR A 123 -2.86 5.64 9.98
CA THR A 123 -3.37 5.78 8.61
C THR A 123 -4.87 6.02 8.56
N HIS A 124 -5.26 7.03 7.80
CA HIS A 124 -6.65 7.36 7.47
C HIS A 124 -6.90 7.05 6.00
N LEU A 125 -7.90 6.22 5.72
CA LEU A 125 -8.30 5.92 4.34
C LEU A 125 -9.19 7.03 3.80
N VAL A 126 -8.83 7.56 2.65
CA VAL A 126 -9.53 8.67 2.00
C VAL A 126 -9.57 8.48 0.49
N SER A 127 -10.47 9.17 -0.21
CA SER A 127 -10.49 9.20 -1.68
C SER A 127 -9.31 10.00 -2.23
N SER A 128 -8.98 9.82 -3.51
CA SER A 128 -7.88 10.55 -4.17
C SER A 128 -8.06 12.06 -4.15
N ALA A 129 -9.29 12.55 -4.37
CA ALA A 129 -9.60 13.98 -4.28
C ALA A 129 -9.38 14.53 -2.86
N MET A 130 -9.79 13.77 -1.84
CA MET A 130 -9.63 14.15 -0.44
C MET A 130 -8.17 14.11 0.01
N ALA A 131 -7.40 13.13 -0.47
CA ALA A 131 -5.95 13.06 -0.26
C ALA A 131 -5.26 14.30 -0.84
N ALA A 132 -5.61 14.70 -2.06
CA ALA A 132 -5.08 15.90 -2.70
C ALA A 132 -5.39 17.16 -1.87
N ALA A 133 -6.64 17.33 -1.45
CA ALA A 133 -7.05 18.46 -0.62
C ALA A 133 -6.31 18.48 0.72
N ALA A 134 -6.14 17.33 1.35
CA ALA A 134 -5.45 17.21 2.62
C ALA A 134 -3.93 17.49 2.52
N ALA A 135 -3.30 17.13 1.40
CA ALA A 135 -1.91 17.46 1.12
C ALA A 135 -1.69 18.97 0.97
N LEU A 136 -2.62 19.68 0.32
CA LEU A 136 -2.56 21.13 0.16
C LEU A 136 -2.80 21.87 1.49
N MET A 137 -3.72 21.37 2.33
CA MET A 137 -4.12 22.05 3.57
C MET A 137 -3.27 21.72 4.80
N GLY A 138 -2.46 20.66 4.79
CA GLY A 138 -1.67 20.28 5.97
C GLY A 138 -2.39 19.37 6.97
N LYS A 139 -3.67 19.09 6.73
CA LYS A 139 -4.59 18.46 7.68
C LYS A 139 -5.71 17.76 6.93
N LEU A 140 -6.43 16.85 7.58
CA LEU A 140 -7.66 16.31 7.00
C LEU A 140 -8.62 17.48 6.73
N THR A 141 -9.22 17.52 5.54
CA THR A 141 -10.07 18.62 5.11
C THR A 141 -11.19 18.08 4.26
N ASP A 142 -12.32 18.78 4.21
CA ASP A 142 -13.40 18.46 3.30
C ASP A 142 -13.07 18.92 1.88
N VAL A 143 -13.03 17.99 0.92
CA VAL A 143 -12.76 18.30 -0.49
C VAL A 143 -13.78 19.28 -1.11
N ARG A 144 -15.00 19.34 -0.57
CA ARG A 144 -16.07 20.22 -1.07
C ARG A 144 -15.74 21.70 -0.93
N THR A 145 -14.79 22.08 -0.07
CA THR A 145 -14.32 23.47 0.02
C THR A 145 -13.64 23.93 -1.26
N PHE A 146 -13.10 23.01 -2.06
CA PHE A 146 -12.46 23.27 -3.35
C PHE A 146 -13.44 23.20 -4.54
N ALA A 147 -14.66 22.69 -4.32
CA ALA A 147 -15.66 22.47 -5.38
C ALA A 147 -16.72 23.59 -5.49
N LYS A 148 -16.63 24.65 -4.67
CA LYS A 148 -17.58 25.78 -4.68
C LYS A 148 -17.35 26.80 -5.79
N SER A 149 -16.21 26.73 -6.48
CA SER A 149 -16.02 27.42 -7.74
C SER A 149 -16.66 26.57 -8.84
N ASP A 150 -17.58 27.16 -9.61
CA ASP A 150 -17.98 26.60 -10.90
C ASP A 150 -16.72 26.48 -11.76
N ILE A 151 -16.10 25.30 -11.77
CA ILE A 151 -14.97 24.99 -12.64
C ILE A 151 -15.54 24.73 -14.04
N SER A 152 -16.05 25.78 -14.69
CA SER A 152 -15.79 25.93 -16.12
C SER A 152 -14.29 26.20 -16.24
N PRO A 153 -13.56 25.56 -17.18
CA PRO A 153 -12.16 25.91 -17.36
C PRO A 153 -12.09 27.25 -18.10
N PRO A 154 -11.59 28.31 -17.46
CA PRO A 154 -10.68 29.17 -18.19
C PRO A 154 -9.50 29.53 -17.28
N ILE A 155 -8.57 28.61 -17.13
CA ILE A 155 -7.23 29.02 -16.71
C ILE A 155 -6.35 28.73 -17.92
N ALA A 156 -6.02 29.79 -18.66
CA ALA A 156 -4.92 29.77 -19.60
C ALA A 156 -3.65 29.55 -18.78
N ILE A 157 -3.33 28.28 -18.56
CA ILE A 157 -2.08 27.86 -17.95
C ILE A 157 -1.01 28.09 -19.02
N SER A 158 -0.09 29.01 -18.75
CA SER A 158 1.01 29.42 -19.63
C SER A 158 1.52 28.30 -20.55
N SER A 159 1.45 28.57 -21.85
CA SER A 159 2.00 27.82 -23.01
C SER A 159 2.67 26.49 -22.66
N GLY A 160 1.93 25.39 -22.82
CA GLY A 160 2.44 24.02 -22.70
C GLY A 160 1.51 23.00 -22.03
N LEU A 161 0.34 23.42 -21.53
CA LEU A 161 -0.60 22.57 -20.76
C LEU A 161 -2.03 22.54 -21.33
N ASP A 162 -2.20 22.86 -22.61
CA ASP A 162 -3.50 22.87 -23.31
C ASP A 162 -4.18 21.47 -23.37
N HIS A 163 -3.47 20.42 -22.95
CA HIS A 163 -3.91 19.03 -23.03
C HIS A 163 -4.57 18.48 -21.75
N VAL A 164 -4.47 19.16 -20.59
CA VAL A 164 -4.85 18.57 -19.29
C VAL A 164 -6.38 18.33 -19.16
N PHE A 165 -7.21 19.06 -19.92
CA PHE A 165 -8.68 18.91 -19.89
C PHE A 165 -9.37 18.98 -21.25
N ALA A 166 -8.66 18.72 -22.35
CA ALA A 166 -9.31 18.57 -23.64
C ALA A 166 -10.17 17.30 -23.64
N ALA A 167 -11.40 17.42 -23.11
CA ALA A 167 -12.41 16.38 -22.95
C ALA A 167 -12.90 15.77 -24.29
N SER A 168 -12.23 16.07 -25.40
CA SER A 168 -12.59 15.64 -26.74
C SER A 168 -11.42 15.17 -27.59
N GLN A 169 -10.20 15.07 -27.05
CA GLN A 169 -9.24 14.19 -27.71
C GLN A 169 -9.69 12.77 -27.41
N HIS A 170 -10.52 12.26 -28.32
CA HIS A 170 -10.44 10.88 -28.77
C HIS A 170 -8.94 10.60 -28.90
N PHE A 171 -8.32 10.08 -27.85
CA PHE A 171 -7.12 9.32 -28.06
C PHE A 171 -7.56 8.30 -29.10
N PRO A 172 -6.90 8.23 -30.28
CA PRO A 172 -7.19 7.13 -31.19
C PRO A 172 -7.13 5.87 -30.33
N PRO A 173 -7.92 4.82 -30.58
CA PRO A 173 -7.65 3.53 -29.96
C PRO A 173 -6.19 3.22 -30.31
N THR A 174 -5.27 3.54 -29.40
CA THR A 174 -3.84 3.44 -29.64
C THR A 174 -3.59 1.97 -29.47
N HIS A 175 -3.86 1.21 -30.54
CA HIS A 175 -3.41 -0.16 -30.73
C HIS A 175 -3.45 -0.95 -29.41
N TRP A 176 -4.53 -0.83 -28.65
CA TRP A 176 -4.69 -1.53 -27.38
C TRP A 176 -4.85 -3.03 -27.64
N HIS A 177 -5.15 -3.33 -28.90
CA HIS A 177 -4.68 -4.46 -29.67
C HIS A 177 -3.74 -3.96 -30.78
N THR A 178 -2.43 -3.92 -30.60
CA THR A 178 -1.68 -4.73 -31.55
C THR A 178 -2.17 -6.11 -31.19
N ASP A 179 -2.96 -6.72 -32.06
CA ASP A 179 -3.15 -8.16 -32.01
C ASP A 179 -1.77 -8.70 -31.66
N ILE A 180 -1.63 -9.40 -30.53
CA ILE A 180 -0.42 -10.16 -30.29
C ILE A 180 -0.42 -11.12 -31.47
N THR A 181 0.27 -10.72 -32.54
CA THR A 181 0.35 -11.54 -33.72
C THR A 181 1.14 -12.75 -33.27
N SER A 182 0.94 -13.89 -33.93
CA SER A 182 1.76 -15.08 -33.67
C SER A 182 3.27 -14.81 -33.77
N GLN A 183 3.67 -13.67 -34.32
CA GLN A 183 5.05 -13.18 -34.44
C GLN A 183 5.54 -12.41 -33.21
N ASP A 184 4.65 -11.77 -32.43
CA ASP A 184 4.97 -11.08 -31.16
C ASP A 184 4.82 -11.97 -29.93
N ALA A 185 4.30 -13.19 -30.12
CA ALA A 185 4.26 -14.19 -29.09
C ALA A 185 5.70 -14.48 -28.64
N VAL A 186 6.04 -14.07 -27.41
CA VAL A 186 7.15 -14.68 -26.70
C VAL A 186 6.87 -16.17 -26.73
N VAL A 187 7.67 -16.94 -27.49
CA VAL A 187 7.69 -18.39 -27.38
C VAL A 187 8.10 -18.65 -25.94
N LEU A 188 7.10 -18.80 -25.06
CA LEU A 188 7.30 -19.36 -23.75
C LEU A 188 8.04 -20.66 -24.03
N PRO A 189 9.21 -20.89 -23.42
CA PRO A 189 9.85 -22.18 -23.56
C PRO A 189 8.76 -23.20 -23.26
N THR A 190 8.51 -24.12 -24.21
CA THR A 190 7.62 -25.26 -23.99
C THR A 190 7.96 -25.72 -22.59
N ALA A 191 6.99 -25.67 -21.67
CA ALA A 191 7.22 -26.03 -20.27
C ALA A 191 8.05 -27.29 -20.35
N ARG A 192 9.34 -27.22 -19.94
CA ARG A 192 10.21 -28.37 -20.09
C ARG A 192 9.38 -29.48 -19.49
N GLN A 193 9.02 -30.50 -20.28
CA GLN A 193 8.62 -31.75 -19.66
C GLN A 193 9.70 -31.94 -18.62
N PRO A 194 9.34 -31.98 -17.33
CA PRO A 194 10.34 -31.97 -16.28
C PRO A 194 11.35 -32.98 -16.75
N GLU A 195 12.56 -32.51 -17.11
CA GLU A 195 13.61 -33.43 -17.50
C GLU A 195 13.59 -34.45 -16.36
N ASN A 196 13.85 -35.71 -16.65
CA ASN A 196 14.22 -36.62 -15.58
C ASN A 196 15.56 -36.10 -15.00
N ILE A 197 15.54 -34.93 -14.34
CA ILE A 197 16.18 -34.64 -13.10
C ILE A 197 15.92 -35.94 -12.35
N GLU A 198 16.92 -36.80 -12.33
CA GLU A 198 17.07 -37.73 -11.24
C GLU A 198 16.81 -36.87 -10.02
N ILE A 199 15.60 -37.03 -9.48
CA ILE A 199 15.20 -36.36 -8.27
C ILE A 199 16.21 -36.92 -7.29
N SER A 200 17.30 -36.19 -7.07
CA SER A 200 18.05 -36.30 -5.85
C SER A 200 16.99 -36.02 -4.80
N THR A 201 16.49 -37.09 -4.21
CA THR A 201 15.41 -37.16 -3.22
C THR A 201 15.77 -36.42 -1.93
N THR A 202 16.79 -35.57 -1.96
CA THR A 202 17.44 -34.97 -0.82
C THR A 202 17.10 -33.51 -0.60
N ILE A 203 16.38 -32.82 -1.52
CA ILE A 203 15.93 -31.43 -1.26
C ILE A 203 14.48 -31.18 -1.72
N THR A 204 13.62 -32.16 -1.52
CA THR A 204 12.23 -31.88 -1.15
C THR A 204 12.26 -31.90 0.37
N SER A 205 12.03 -30.78 1.05
CA SER A 205 11.57 -30.89 2.44
C SER A 205 10.27 -31.68 2.34
N PRO A 206 10.21 -32.96 2.77
CA PRO A 206 8.98 -33.71 2.64
C PRO A 206 7.97 -32.96 3.49
N ARG A 207 6.91 -32.43 2.87
CA ARG A 207 5.75 -31.97 3.62
C ARG A 207 5.14 -33.22 4.22
N THR A 208 5.64 -33.61 5.39
CA THR A 208 5.12 -34.74 6.15
C THR A 208 3.65 -34.44 6.39
N LYS A 209 2.77 -35.33 5.91
CA LYS A 209 1.34 -35.20 6.13
C LYS A 209 1.11 -35.23 7.64
N VAL A 210 0.80 -34.08 8.23
CA VAL A 210 0.45 -33.98 9.64
C VAL A 210 -0.96 -34.50 9.78
N THR A 211 -1.11 -35.71 10.30
CA THR A 211 -2.42 -36.33 10.56
C THR A 211 -2.90 -36.06 11.99
N VAL A 212 -1.96 -35.99 12.95
CA VAL A 212 -2.24 -35.64 14.35
C VAL A 212 -1.07 -34.82 14.88
N LEU A 213 -1.36 -33.64 15.44
CA LEU A 213 -0.38 -32.79 16.13
C LEU A 213 -0.69 -32.79 17.62
N LYS A 214 0.27 -33.19 18.46
CA LYS A 214 0.21 -33.10 19.92
C LYS A 214 1.29 -32.14 20.42
N GLY A 215 0.92 -31.22 21.29
CA GLY A 215 1.85 -30.28 21.88
C GLY A 215 1.13 -29.28 22.79
N ILE A 216 1.92 -28.40 23.39
CA ILE A 216 1.40 -27.31 24.24
C ILE A 216 0.64 -26.33 23.33
N ALA A 217 -0.57 -25.97 23.76
CA ALA A 217 -1.41 -25.00 23.08
C ALA A 217 -1.29 -23.62 23.74
N ALA A 218 -0.83 -22.63 22.99
CA ALA A 218 -0.78 -21.25 23.43
C ALA A 218 -2.12 -20.54 23.12
N PRO A 219 -2.83 -20.02 24.12
CA PRO A 219 -4.06 -19.28 23.90
C PRO A 219 -3.76 -17.85 23.44
N ILE A 220 -4.50 -17.37 22.44
CA ILE A 220 -4.51 -15.96 22.03
C ILE A 220 -5.94 -15.44 22.11
N HIS A 221 -6.18 -14.51 23.03
CA HIS A 221 -7.49 -13.90 23.25
C HIS A 221 -7.57 -12.53 22.58
N ARG A 222 -7.64 -12.52 21.23
CA ARG A 222 -7.72 -11.28 20.46
C ARG A 222 -8.47 -11.49 19.15
N ASP A 223 -9.36 -10.56 18.84
CA ASP A 223 -10.09 -10.52 17.57
C ASP A 223 -9.26 -9.86 16.46
N ASN A 224 -9.62 -10.15 15.21
CA ASN A 224 -9.09 -9.51 14.01
C ASN A 224 -7.55 -9.57 13.92
N ILE A 225 -6.98 -10.74 14.19
CA ILE A 225 -5.57 -11.01 13.95
C ILE A 225 -5.37 -11.18 12.45
N ASP A 226 -4.94 -10.13 11.77
CA ASP A 226 -4.67 -10.16 10.34
C ASP A 226 -3.28 -10.71 10.00
N THR A 227 -3.02 -11.01 8.73
CA THR A 227 -1.75 -11.59 8.30
C THR A 227 -0.54 -10.66 8.43
N ASP A 228 -0.70 -9.34 8.52
CA ASP A 228 0.37 -8.42 8.92
C ASP A 228 0.73 -8.54 10.41
N VAL A 229 -0.23 -8.90 11.27
CA VAL A 229 0.03 -9.18 12.69
C VAL A 229 0.75 -10.52 12.87
N ILE A 230 0.36 -11.56 12.11
CA ILE A 230 1.00 -12.88 12.15
C ILE A 230 2.45 -12.76 11.63
N ILE A 231 2.64 -12.18 10.45
CA ILE A 231 3.95 -11.96 9.85
C ILE A 231 3.99 -10.65 9.05
N PRO A 232 4.60 -9.58 9.59
CA PRO A 232 4.71 -8.32 8.88
C PRO A 232 5.44 -8.49 7.54
N VAL A 233 4.97 -7.81 6.49
CA VAL A 233 5.51 -7.92 5.12
C VAL A 233 7.04 -7.69 5.04
N ARG A 234 7.60 -6.89 5.95
CA ARG A 234 9.05 -6.64 6.06
C ARG A 234 9.89 -7.90 6.29
N PHE A 235 9.31 -8.94 6.88
CA PHE A 235 9.97 -10.23 7.13
C PHE A 235 9.76 -11.24 5.99
N CYS A 236 8.92 -10.92 5.00
CA CYS A 236 8.60 -11.80 3.87
C CYS A 236 9.61 -11.71 2.71
N LYS A 237 10.82 -11.19 2.95
CA LYS A 237 11.87 -11.02 1.91
C LYS A 237 12.61 -12.33 1.57
N ALA A 238 12.56 -13.32 2.45
CA ALA A 238 13.26 -14.59 2.26
C ALA A 238 12.41 -15.62 1.50
N PHE A 239 12.94 -16.12 0.39
CA PHE A 239 12.38 -17.25 -0.35
C PHE A 239 12.67 -18.56 0.40
N LYS A 240 11.66 -19.43 0.56
CA LYS A 240 11.73 -20.79 1.12
C LYS A 240 11.85 -20.92 2.65
N GLY A 241 10.89 -20.40 3.43
CA GLY A 241 10.54 -20.87 4.79
C GLY A 241 11.60 -20.77 5.90
N LYS A 242 12.88 -20.59 5.59
CA LYS A 242 13.96 -20.46 6.56
C LYS A 242 14.02 -19.03 7.08
N GLY A 243 14.00 -18.87 8.40
CA GLY A 243 14.11 -17.56 9.07
C GLY A 243 12.80 -16.78 9.20
N GLN A 244 11.66 -17.32 8.76
CA GLN A 244 10.36 -16.63 8.84
C GLN A 244 9.77 -16.59 10.26
N SER A 245 10.16 -17.54 11.12
CA SER A 245 9.75 -17.56 12.54
C SER A 245 10.25 -16.36 13.34
N VAL A 246 11.29 -15.66 12.87
CA VAL A 246 11.85 -14.47 13.53
C VAL A 246 10.82 -13.33 13.56
N GLY A 247 9.97 -13.23 12.54
CA GLY A 247 8.92 -12.22 12.45
C GLY A 247 7.57 -12.64 13.02
N LEU A 248 7.44 -13.86 13.54
CA LEU A 248 6.16 -14.41 14.00
C LEU A 248 5.62 -13.58 15.17
N PHE A 249 4.45 -12.98 14.98
CA PHE A 249 3.78 -12.09 15.91
C PHE A 249 4.66 -10.92 16.40
N ASP A 250 5.63 -10.48 15.61
CA ASP A 250 6.55 -9.39 15.97
C ASP A 250 5.83 -8.14 16.49
N PRO A 251 4.71 -7.66 15.89
CA PRO A 251 3.96 -6.50 16.41
C PRO A 251 3.33 -6.73 17.78
N LEU A 252 3.06 -7.98 18.17
CA LEU A 252 2.50 -8.33 19.48
C LEU A 252 3.60 -8.62 20.50
N ARG A 253 4.78 -9.05 20.06
CA ARG A 253 5.93 -9.45 20.90
C ARG A 253 6.82 -8.28 21.28
N ARG A 254 6.89 -7.25 20.44
CA ARG A 254 7.76 -6.08 20.65
C ARG A 254 6.97 -4.79 20.53
N ASP A 255 7.23 -3.85 21.44
CA ASP A 255 6.74 -2.49 21.31
C ASP A 255 7.41 -1.81 20.10
N PRO A 256 6.66 -1.26 19.13
CA PRO A 256 7.21 -0.62 17.94
C PRO A 256 8.08 0.62 18.25
N ARG A 257 7.93 1.23 19.43
CA ARG A 257 8.69 2.42 19.87
C ARG A 257 9.98 2.06 20.58
N THR A 258 9.92 1.12 21.52
CA THR A 258 11.05 0.80 22.41
C THR A 258 11.80 -0.46 22.00
N GLY A 259 11.19 -1.30 21.15
CA GLY A 259 11.71 -2.63 20.82
C GLY A 259 11.68 -3.62 21.98
N GLN A 260 11.19 -3.21 23.15
CA GLN A 260 11.13 -4.04 24.35
C GLN A 260 10.08 -5.13 24.18
N SER A 261 10.32 -6.26 24.84
CA SER A 261 9.34 -7.35 24.87
C SER A 261 8.08 -6.89 25.60
N THR A 262 6.93 -7.16 25.02
CA THR A 262 5.61 -6.98 25.63
C THR A 262 5.28 -8.11 26.62
N GLY A 263 6.13 -9.13 26.69
CA GLY A 263 5.82 -10.39 27.35
C GLY A 263 4.66 -11.10 26.68
N PHE A 264 4.61 -11.17 25.35
CA PHE A 264 3.56 -11.91 24.66
C PHE A 264 3.50 -13.39 25.07
N VAL A 265 2.36 -14.05 24.89
CA VAL A 265 2.15 -15.44 25.35
C VAL A 265 3.24 -16.40 24.87
N LEU A 266 3.68 -16.28 23.62
CA LEU A 266 4.73 -17.13 23.03
C LEU A 266 6.15 -16.85 23.56
N ASP A 267 6.34 -15.79 24.35
CA ASP A 267 7.63 -15.45 24.99
C ASP A 267 7.69 -15.90 26.45
N ARG A 268 6.63 -16.54 26.98
CA ARG A 268 6.54 -16.97 28.37
C ARG A 268 6.55 -18.50 28.49
N PRO A 269 7.33 -19.10 29.40
CA PRO A 269 7.17 -20.52 29.73
C PRO A 269 5.74 -20.80 30.24
N PRO A 270 5.10 -21.93 29.86
CA PRO A 270 5.63 -23.01 29.03
C PRO A 270 5.38 -22.83 27.51
N TYR A 271 4.71 -21.74 27.11
CA TYR A 271 4.27 -21.48 25.73
C TYR A 271 5.41 -21.14 24.76
N THR A 272 6.62 -20.87 25.24
CA THR A 272 7.84 -20.80 24.42
C THR A 272 8.07 -22.08 23.61
N ASN A 273 7.53 -23.21 24.06
CA ASN A 273 7.59 -24.51 23.39
C ASN A 273 6.22 -24.93 22.78
N ALA A 274 5.29 -24.00 22.61
CA ALA A 274 3.99 -24.28 22.03
C ALA A 274 4.12 -24.74 20.58
N LYS A 275 3.32 -25.76 20.21
CA LYS A 275 3.20 -26.26 18.84
C LYS A 275 1.83 -25.97 18.24
N ILE A 276 0.89 -25.51 19.07
CA ILE A 276 -0.50 -25.25 18.71
C ILE A 276 -0.81 -23.85 19.19
N ILE A 277 -1.50 -23.07 18.36
CA ILE A 277 -2.06 -21.78 18.74
C ILE A 277 -3.57 -21.88 18.68
N VAL A 278 -4.22 -21.45 19.76
CA VAL A 278 -5.67 -21.42 19.85
C VAL A 278 -6.09 -19.96 19.99
N CYS A 279 -6.53 -19.37 18.89
CA CYS A 279 -7.14 -18.05 18.91
C CYS A 279 -8.60 -18.18 19.29
N THR A 280 -9.01 -17.59 20.42
CA THR A 280 -10.42 -17.58 20.83
C THR A 280 -11.20 -16.42 20.21
N GLY A 281 -10.49 -15.45 19.62
CA GLY A 281 -11.11 -14.31 18.96
C GLY A 281 -11.54 -14.60 17.52
N VAL A 282 -12.41 -13.74 17.00
CA VAL A 282 -12.96 -13.85 15.64
C VAL A 282 -11.97 -13.34 14.58
N ASN A 283 -12.15 -13.78 13.32
CA ASN A 283 -11.38 -13.31 12.16
C ASN A 283 -9.85 -13.52 12.21
N PHE A 284 -9.40 -14.65 12.76
CA PHE A 284 -7.99 -15.03 12.71
C PHE A 284 -7.51 -15.28 11.27
N GLY A 285 -6.38 -14.69 10.88
CA GLY A 285 -5.77 -14.82 9.56
C GLY A 285 -6.43 -13.98 8.47
N CYS A 286 -7.18 -12.92 8.83
CA CYS A 286 -7.80 -12.03 7.85
C CYS A 286 -6.75 -11.15 7.10
N GLY A 287 -7.16 -10.45 6.05
CA GLY A 287 -6.29 -9.49 5.34
C GLY A 287 -5.62 -10.05 4.08
N SER A 288 -4.29 -10.05 4.00
CA SER A 288 -3.56 -10.46 2.78
C SER A 288 -3.44 -11.97 2.65
N SER A 289 -3.52 -12.49 1.42
CA SER A 289 -3.10 -13.86 1.12
C SER A 289 -1.58 -13.95 1.16
N ARG A 290 -1.03 -14.67 2.16
CA ARG A 290 0.41 -14.89 2.33
C ARG A 290 0.65 -16.27 2.95
N GLU A 291 1.31 -17.15 2.21
CA GLU A 291 1.66 -18.49 2.71
C GLU A 291 2.68 -18.42 3.86
N GLN A 292 3.48 -17.37 3.91
CA GLN A 292 4.43 -17.10 4.99
C GLN A 292 3.74 -17.00 6.35
N ALA A 293 2.48 -16.54 6.41
CA ALA A 293 1.74 -16.49 7.68
C ALA A 293 1.52 -17.90 8.24
N VAL A 294 1.33 -18.88 7.36
CA VAL A 294 1.22 -20.29 7.74
C VAL A 294 2.60 -20.89 8.03
N TRP A 295 3.61 -20.57 7.23
CA TRP A 295 4.97 -21.14 7.41
C TRP A 295 5.73 -20.58 8.61
N SER A 296 5.35 -19.41 9.10
CA SER A 296 5.98 -18.80 10.27
C SER A 296 5.50 -19.41 11.60
N LEU A 297 4.34 -20.06 11.61
CA LEU A 297 3.70 -20.71 12.76
C LEU A 297 4.32 -22.09 13.02
#